data_AF-A0A0S7ZU07-F1
#
_entry.id   AF-A0A0S7ZU07-F1
#
_cell.length_a   1.000
_cell.length_b   1.000
_cell.length_c   1.000
_cell.angle_alpha   90.00
_cell.angle_beta   90.00
_cell.angle_gamma   90.00
#
_symmetry.space_group_name_H-M   'P 1'
#
loop_
_entity.id
_entity.type
_entity.pdbx_description
1 polymer ?
#
loop_
_entity_poly.entity_id
_entity_poly.type
_entity_poly.pdbx_seq_one_letter_code
_entity_poly.pdbx_strand_id
1 'polypeptide(L)'
;MVTQGQSRVLIGYLFSCLLIVLLVGCGAGGDNSAPRTGTTPTATVVNITAHAGPIVSARVGQLATLDGSFSRSSTRDPLTFEWSFTSKPAGSDATLQNANTALPSFTADAVGVYMVQLVVRAGIYSSDRAIAIVIASESGANNPTGPYNHANLSSNCANCHDGSQPTILGKSPDHLATTNMCQACHSPLGFSIIYFVDHEEVFGNCSVCHNGVLAIGKSDRHVPTTAECNDCHNTTSFVDVGLDGSFDHTGITRDCDVCHNGIVATGKHETHIPTDGDCYLCHTTVNFQDALFDHSTITGPCESCHNGVDATGKDSALNHPDTTSDCGSCHNTRTFTEQFVDHTLPEVVNARCDSCHGVNAPGKDPDHMPTTEDCGLCHSPGTFRSGFYDHNGVTNNCASCHDGVISTGKSDTHVPTTEDCSVCHSATNFDTFAGATFDHTGIVDNCASCHDGVTSTGKPANHIPAQADCSVCHDSTTSFTSTTFLSAVHPDITAGCDGCHDGQFLGAIGKDTAVNHLPTNQDCRYCHVNTAFTPSIFSHGGIIDNCGSCHTGTYSTSNGVVPGKTPDHTPTTEDCGVCHGTTSFAGGTFDHTGIVDNCASCHNGVDATGKNNGHIPTNE
;
A
#
# COMPACT_ATOMS: atom_id res chain seq x y z
N MET A 1 40.43 -42.86 27.88
CA MET A 1 41.50 -42.00 28.42
C MET A 1 40.89 -40.63 28.59
N VAL A 2 40.81 -40.14 29.85
CA VAL A 2 40.99 -38.73 30.30
C VAL A 2 39.96 -37.71 29.76
N THR A 3 39.21 -36.85 30.49
CA THR A 3 38.99 -36.42 31.90
C THR A 3 37.75 -35.49 31.85
N GLN A 4 36.74 -35.62 32.74
CA GLN A 4 36.40 -34.73 33.88
C GLN A 4 36.11 -33.22 33.64
N GLY A 5 35.00 -32.74 34.25
CA GLY A 5 34.76 -31.35 34.72
C GLY A 5 33.54 -30.66 34.07
N GLN A 6 32.29 -30.75 34.54
CA GLN A 6 31.65 -30.17 35.74
C GLN A 6 31.93 -28.67 36.00
N SER A 7 30.95 -27.82 35.68
CA SER A 7 30.57 -26.56 36.36
C SER A 7 29.18 -26.15 35.83
N ARG A 8 28.08 -26.41 36.57
CA ARG A 8 27.38 -25.48 37.50
C ARG A 8 26.83 -24.23 36.76
N VAL A 9 25.60 -23.73 36.91
CA VAL A 9 24.50 -23.92 37.87
C VAL A 9 23.35 -22.99 37.41
N LEU A 10 22.10 -23.46 37.56
CA LEU A 10 20.85 -22.72 37.86
C LEU A 10 20.20 -21.68 36.89
N ILE A 11 18.87 -21.82 36.84
CA ILE A 11 17.78 -20.86 36.58
C ILE A 11 17.25 -20.81 35.14
N GLY A 12 15.98 -21.21 35.00
CA GLY A 12 15.19 -20.96 33.80
C GLY A 12 14.04 -21.94 33.53
N TYR A 13 13.35 -22.44 34.57
CA TYR A 13 12.03 -23.07 34.35
C TYR A 13 10.97 -21.96 34.23
N LEU A 14 9.98 -22.22 33.36
CA LEU A 14 8.76 -21.45 33.07
C LEU A 14 8.94 -20.39 31.97
N PHE A 15 8.57 -20.75 30.73
CA PHE A 15 7.52 -20.06 29.97
C PHE A 15 7.25 -20.88 28.70
N SER A 16 6.24 -21.74 28.79
CA SER A 16 5.60 -22.36 27.63
C SER A 16 4.56 -21.38 27.08
N CYS A 17 4.36 -21.42 25.76
CA CYS A 17 3.35 -20.73 24.95
C CYS A 17 3.79 -19.37 24.34
N LEU A 18 4.55 -19.44 23.24
CA LEU A 18 4.45 -18.47 22.15
C LEU A 18 4.56 -19.20 20.80
N LEU A 19 3.42 -19.38 20.13
CA LEU A 19 3.38 -19.70 18.70
C LEU A 19 2.07 -19.15 18.11
N ILE A 20 2.21 -18.48 16.95
CA ILE A 20 1.18 -18.01 16.00
C ILE A 20 0.50 -16.71 16.48
N VAL A 21 0.64 -15.53 15.83
CA VAL A 21 0.23 -15.17 14.45
C VAL A 21 1.05 -13.95 13.96
N LEU A 22 1.60 -14.04 12.74
CA LEU A 22 1.95 -12.90 11.88
C LEU A 22 1.29 -13.16 10.52
N LEU A 23 0.29 -12.34 10.18
CA LEU A 23 -0.17 -11.98 8.83
C LEU A 23 -1.48 -11.18 8.97
N VAL A 24 -1.41 -9.86 8.92
CA VAL A 24 -2.54 -9.02 8.50
C VAL A 24 -2.03 -8.16 7.35
N GLY A 25 -2.52 -8.51 6.16
CA GLY A 25 -2.38 -7.71 4.97
C GLY A 25 -3.22 -6.44 5.06
N CYS A 26 -2.64 -5.36 4.55
CA CYS A 26 -3.29 -4.10 4.28
C CYS A 26 -4.32 -4.30 3.16
N GLY A 27 -5.59 -4.02 3.44
CA GLY A 27 -6.67 -3.95 2.47
C GLY A 27 -7.42 -2.64 2.67
N ALA A 28 -7.11 -1.65 1.84
CA ALA A 28 -7.79 -0.37 1.77
C ALA A 28 -9.20 -0.56 1.16
N GLY A 29 -10.23 -0.12 1.89
CA GLY A 29 -11.60 0.01 1.41
C GLY A 29 -12.13 1.36 1.91
N GLY A 30 -12.49 2.24 0.97
CA GLY A 30 -12.91 3.61 1.27
C GLY A 30 -14.30 3.66 1.89
N ASP A 31 -14.40 4.35 3.03
CA ASP A 31 -15.67 4.63 3.69
C ASP A 31 -16.05 6.10 3.51
N ASN A 32 -16.99 6.35 2.60
CA ASN A 32 -17.86 7.52 2.65
C ASN A 32 -18.73 7.42 3.91
N SER A 33 -18.17 7.82 5.06
CA SER A 33 -18.93 7.95 6.30
C SER A 33 -19.56 9.33 6.36
N ALA A 34 -20.88 9.35 6.18
CA ALA A 34 -21.75 10.47 6.58
C ALA A 34 -21.44 10.93 8.02
N PRO A 35 -21.72 12.19 8.39
CA PRO A 35 -21.34 12.70 9.69
C PRO A 35 -22.08 11.91 10.79
N ARG A 36 -21.32 11.17 11.59
CA ARG A 36 -21.82 10.64 12.86
C ARG A 36 -22.01 11.83 13.80
N THR A 37 -23.26 12.22 14.00
CA THR A 37 -23.69 12.95 15.18
C THR A 37 -23.42 12.06 16.40
N GLY A 38 -22.21 12.21 16.96
CA GLY A 38 -21.86 11.60 18.24
C GLY A 38 -22.66 12.29 19.34
N THR A 39 -23.83 11.74 19.67
CA THR A 39 -24.43 11.99 20.98
C THR A 39 -23.48 11.40 22.01
N THR A 40 -22.87 12.25 22.81
CA THR A 40 -22.18 11.89 24.06
C THR A 40 -23.09 10.92 24.82
N PRO A 41 -22.61 9.75 25.28
CA PRO A 41 -23.42 8.92 26.16
C PRO A 41 -23.63 9.71 27.44
N THR A 42 -24.84 10.25 27.62
CA THR A 42 -25.26 10.85 28.88
C THR A 42 -25.14 9.77 29.95
N ALA A 43 -24.11 9.85 30.79
CA ALA A 43 -24.02 9.03 31.98
C ALA A 43 -25.29 9.29 32.79
N THR A 44 -26.10 8.26 33.00
CA THR A 44 -27.28 8.35 33.84
C THR A 44 -26.83 8.68 35.26
N VAL A 45 -26.99 9.93 35.69
CA VAL A 45 -26.65 10.35 37.06
C VAL A 45 -27.59 9.62 38.02
N VAL A 46 -27.03 8.68 38.79
CA VAL A 46 -27.74 7.96 39.84
C VAL A 46 -27.68 8.82 41.11
N ASN A 47 -28.83 9.30 41.57
CA ASN A 47 -28.95 10.13 42.77
C ASN A 47 -29.56 9.29 43.89
N ILE A 48 -28.80 9.10 44.98
CA ILE A 48 -29.28 8.42 46.19
C ILE A 48 -29.07 9.37 47.37
N THR A 49 -30.15 9.66 48.07
CA THR A 49 -30.15 10.60 49.18
C THR A 49 -30.61 9.89 50.44
N ALA A 50 -29.71 9.77 51.43
CA ALA A 50 -30.05 9.35 52.77
C ALA A 50 -30.70 10.51 53.53
N HIS A 51 -31.78 10.24 54.25
CA HIS A 51 -32.48 11.23 55.05
C HIS A 51 -32.68 10.64 56.45
N ALA A 52 -31.95 11.17 57.45
CA ALA A 52 -31.82 10.54 58.77
C ALA A 52 -32.92 10.94 59.78
N GLY A 53 -33.88 11.77 59.34
CA GLY A 53 -35.02 12.20 60.15
C GLY A 53 -34.68 13.34 61.13
N PRO A 54 -35.69 13.87 61.85
CA PRO A 54 -35.52 14.97 62.79
C PRO A 54 -34.77 14.56 64.05
N ILE A 55 -34.34 15.54 64.85
CA ILE A 55 -33.70 15.32 66.15
C ILE A 55 -34.65 14.54 67.07
N VAL A 56 -34.17 13.44 67.63
CA VAL A 56 -34.92 12.62 68.58
C VAL A 56 -34.54 13.04 69.99
N SER A 57 -35.54 13.25 70.85
CA SER A 57 -35.30 13.52 72.27
C SER A 57 -35.73 12.34 73.11
N ALA A 58 -34.86 11.94 74.02
CA ALA A 58 -35.11 10.84 74.94
C ALA A 58 -34.65 11.23 76.35
N ARG A 59 -35.24 10.59 77.36
CA ARG A 59 -34.64 10.57 78.70
C ARG A 59 -33.66 9.41 78.79
N VAL A 60 -32.67 9.53 79.68
CA VAL A 60 -31.83 8.38 80.03
C VAL A 60 -32.71 7.21 80.47
N GLY A 61 -32.51 6.05 79.86
CA GLY A 61 -33.30 4.83 79.99
C GLY A 61 -34.46 4.68 79.00
N GLN A 62 -34.79 5.70 78.20
CA GLN A 62 -35.83 5.61 77.18
C GLN A 62 -35.31 5.13 75.83
N LEU A 63 -36.21 4.51 75.06
CA LEU A 63 -35.97 4.10 73.69
C LEU A 63 -36.04 5.32 72.76
N ALA A 64 -34.95 5.59 72.05
CA ALA A 64 -34.89 6.53 70.95
C ALA A 64 -35.04 5.78 69.62
N THR A 65 -36.00 6.19 68.79
CA THR A 65 -36.24 5.61 67.46
C THR A 65 -35.87 6.64 66.39
N LEU A 66 -35.02 6.25 65.45
CA LEU A 66 -34.61 7.09 64.31
C LEU A 66 -35.50 6.79 63.10
N ASP A 67 -35.53 7.70 62.11
CA ASP A 67 -36.38 7.55 60.94
C ASP A 67 -35.63 7.86 59.62
N GLY A 68 -35.27 6.78 58.92
CA GLY A 68 -34.66 6.79 57.59
C GLY A 68 -35.65 6.74 56.44
N SER A 69 -36.96 6.63 56.71
CA SER A 69 -37.99 6.28 55.70
C SER A 69 -38.18 7.33 54.61
N PHE A 70 -37.67 8.55 54.81
CA PHE A 70 -37.67 9.63 53.83
C PHE A 70 -36.51 9.54 52.83
N SER A 71 -35.59 8.58 52.98
CA SER A 71 -34.51 8.34 52.02
C SER A 71 -35.07 7.99 50.63
N ARG A 72 -34.38 8.41 49.57
CA ARG A 72 -34.82 8.28 48.17
C ARG A 72 -33.68 7.82 47.26
N SER A 73 -34.04 7.16 46.17
CA SER A 73 -33.12 6.82 45.07
C SER A 73 -33.80 7.10 43.73
N SER A 74 -33.04 7.55 42.74
CA SER A 74 -33.48 7.61 41.35
C SER A 74 -33.48 6.24 40.66
N THR A 75 -32.96 5.19 41.32
CA THR A 75 -33.02 3.80 40.84
C THR A 75 -34.36 3.13 41.18
N ARG A 76 -34.64 2.01 40.52
CA ARG A 76 -35.77 1.12 40.87
C ARG A 76 -35.40 0.04 41.90
N ASP A 77 -34.14 0.00 42.32
CA ASP A 77 -33.65 -0.96 43.30
C ASP A 77 -34.19 -0.65 44.69
N PRO A 78 -34.48 -1.67 45.52
CA PRO A 78 -34.89 -1.46 46.89
C PRO A 78 -33.76 -0.81 47.71
N LEU A 79 -34.15 0.07 48.63
CA LEU A 79 -33.22 0.71 49.56
C LEU A 79 -32.83 -0.25 50.68
N THR A 80 -31.54 -0.29 50.98
CA THR A 80 -31.00 -0.91 52.19
C THR A 80 -30.38 0.16 53.07
N PHE A 81 -30.48 -0.02 54.39
CA PHE A 81 -30.10 0.98 55.38
C PHE A 81 -28.91 0.46 56.18
N GLU A 82 -27.95 1.33 56.46
CA GLU A 82 -26.77 1.03 57.28
C GLU A 82 -26.61 2.13 58.32
N TRP A 83 -27.09 1.86 59.54
CA TRP A 83 -26.97 2.77 60.67
C TRP A 83 -25.79 2.42 61.56
N SER A 84 -25.04 3.44 62.02
CA SER A 84 -23.95 3.25 62.99
C SER A 84 -23.71 4.50 63.83
N PHE A 85 -23.23 4.34 65.06
CA PHE A 85 -22.82 5.49 65.88
C PHE A 85 -21.54 6.10 65.35
N THR A 86 -21.53 7.41 65.13
CA THR A 86 -20.33 8.21 64.87
C THR A 86 -19.80 8.84 66.15
N SER A 87 -20.68 9.16 67.11
CA SER A 87 -20.31 9.65 68.43
C SER A 87 -21.34 9.25 69.48
N LYS A 88 -20.86 8.96 70.69
CA LYS A 88 -21.68 8.67 71.87
C LYS A 88 -21.18 9.52 73.05
N PRO A 89 -22.04 9.86 74.02
CA PRO A 89 -21.60 10.49 75.27
C PRO A 89 -20.57 9.63 76.01
N ALA A 90 -19.69 10.27 76.77
CA ALA A 90 -18.70 9.57 77.57
C ALA A 90 -19.37 8.60 78.57
N GLY A 91 -18.90 7.34 78.59
CA GLY A 91 -19.47 6.28 79.44
C GLY A 91 -20.72 5.60 78.89
N SER A 92 -21.14 5.90 77.65
CA SER A 92 -22.27 5.23 76.99
C SER A 92 -21.87 3.91 76.31
N ASP A 93 -22.62 2.85 76.60
CA ASP A 93 -22.54 1.51 76.00
C ASP A 93 -23.70 1.23 75.01
N ALA A 94 -24.46 2.27 74.63
CA ALA A 94 -25.60 2.14 73.74
C ALA A 94 -25.26 1.43 72.41
N THR A 95 -26.15 0.53 72.01
CA THR A 95 -26.07 -0.23 70.74
C THR A 95 -27.37 -0.08 69.96
N LEU A 96 -27.26 0.08 68.63
CA LEU A 96 -28.41 0.13 67.75
C LEU A 96 -29.06 -1.26 67.61
N GLN A 97 -30.38 -1.28 67.72
CA GLN A 97 -31.24 -2.39 67.39
C GLN A 97 -31.84 -2.14 66.01
N ASN A 98 -31.93 -3.19 65.19
CA ASN A 98 -32.45 -3.12 63.82
C ASN A 98 -31.74 -2.06 62.96
N ALA A 99 -30.42 -1.94 63.12
CA ALA A 99 -29.56 -0.96 62.45
C ALA A 99 -29.55 -1.07 60.90
N ASN A 100 -30.15 -2.12 60.35
CA ASN A 100 -30.29 -2.34 58.92
C ASN A 100 -31.72 -2.04 58.40
N THR A 101 -32.55 -1.37 59.19
CA THR A 101 -33.93 -1.03 58.85
C THR A 101 -34.13 0.47 58.71
N ALA A 102 -35.28 0.88 58.14
CA ALA A 102 -35.64 2.29 58.06
C ALA A 102 -35.92 2.92 59.45
N LEU A 103 -36.27 2.12 60.47
CA LEU A 103 -36.63 2.60 61.81
C LEU A 103 -35.78 1.89 62.89
N PRO A 104 -34.46 2.13 62.95
CA PRO A 104 -33.63 1.57 64.02
C PRO A 104 -33.93 2.27 65.34
N SER A 105 -33.55 1.65 66.45
CA SER A 105 -33.70 2.25 67.77
C SER A 105 -32.59 1.86 68.72
N PHE A 106 -32.41 2.61 69.80
CA PHE A 106 -31.53 2.25 70.90
C PHE A 106 -32.02 2.85 72.21
N THR A 107 -31.58 2.31 73.33
CA THR A 107 -31.84 2.91 74.64
C THR A 107 -30.75 3.93 74.95
N ALA A 108 -31.13 5.19 75.15
CA ALA A 108 -30.18 6.23 75.56
C ALA A 108 -29.77 5.98 77.02
N ASP A 109 -28.51 5.65 77.27
CA ASP A 109 -27.99 5.18 78.55
C ASP A 109 -27.14 6.22 79.33
N ALA A 110 -26.80 7.32 78.69
CA ALA A 110 -26.02 8.42 79.27
C ALA A 110 -26.58 9.77 78.81
N VAL A 111 -26.38 10.80 79.63
CA VAL A 111 -26.76 12.17 79.29
C VAL A 111 -25.82 12.70 78.22
N GLY A 112 -26.36 13.35 77.20
CA GLY A 112 -25.57 13.98 76.15
C GLY A 112 -26.14 13.74 74.76
N VAL A 113 -25.30 14.01 73.76
CA VAL A 113 -25.67 13.91 72.34
C VAL A 113 -25.11 12.62 71.76
N TYR A 114 -25.98 11.84 71.12
CA TYR A 114 -25.62 10.71 70.28
C TYR A 114 -25.71 11.13 68.82
N MET A 115 -24.66 10.85 68.05
CA MET A 115 -24.65 11.05 66.60
C MET A 115 -24.64 9.69 65.93
N VAL A 116 -25.63 9.47 65.07
CA VAL A 116 -25.84 8.20 64.38
C VAL A 116 -25.85 8.46 62.88
N GLN A 117 -24.88 7.92 62.15
CA GLN A 117 -24.88 8.01 60.70
C GLN A 117 -25.84 6.99 60.07
N LEU A 118 -26.42 7.39 58.96
CA LEU A 118 -27.14 6.57 57.99
C LEU A 118 -26.42 6.63 56.65
N VAL A 119 -26.14 5.47 56.08
CA VAL A 119 -25.83 5.30 54.66
C VAL A 119 -26.93 4.44 54.05
N VAL A 120 -27.43 4.85 52.88
CA VAL A 120 -28.44 4.10 52.14
C VAL A 120 -27.84 3.58 50.85
N ARG A 121 -28.11 2.32 50.50
CA ARG A 121 -27.70 1.73 49.22
C ARG A 121 -28.91 1.36 48.38
N ALA A 122 -28.76 1.52 47.06
CA ALA A 122 -29.69 1.01 46.07
C ALA A 122 -28.89 0.21 45.03
N GLY A 123 -28.99 -1.12 45.08
CA GLY A 123 -28.13 -2.00 44.28
C GLY A 123 -26.65 -1.84 44.67
N ILE A 124 -25.81 -1.49 43.70
CA ILE A 124 -24.36 -1.28 43.91
C ILE A 124 -24.01 0.16 44.34
N TYR A 125 -24.96 1.08 44.28
CA TYR A 125 -24.75 2.50 44.52
C TYR A 125 -25.02 2.84 46.00
N SER A 126 -24.29 3.80 46.54
CA SER A 126 -24.41 4.26 47.94
C SER A 126 -24.66 5.76 47.97
N SER A 127 -25.43 6.22 48.96
CA SER A 127 -25.55 7.65 49.26
C SER A 127 -24.31 8.16 50.00
N ASP A 128 -24.19 9.48 50.04
CA ASP A 128 -23.44 10.14 51.11
C ASP A 128 -24.04 9.83 52.49
N ARG A 129 -23.27 10.05 53.55
CA ARG A 129 -23.73 9.84 54.93
C ARG A 129 -24.70 10.95 55.36
N ALA A 130 -25.80 10.58 55.99
CA ALA A 130 -26.68 11.50 56.72
C ALA A 130 -26.56 11.26 58.23
N ILE A 131 -26.66 12.30 59.07
CA ILE A 131 -26.51 12.18 60.52
C ILE A 131 -27.86 12.39 61.22
N ALA A 132 -28.32 11.39 61.97
CA ALA A 132 -29.38 11.55 62.96
C ALA A 132 -28.79 11.93 64.31
N ILE A 133 -29.51 12.77 65.04
CA ILE A 133 -29.10 13.26 66.35
C ILE A 133 -30.13 12.80 67.39
N VAL A 134 -29.62 12.23 68.49
CA VAL A 134 -30.44 11.98 69.68
C VAL A 134 -29.89 12.76 70.86
N ILE A 135 -30.75 13.55 71.50
CA ILE A 135 -30.42 14.29 72.71
C ILE A 135 -31.02 13.56 73.90
N ALA A 136 -30.15 13.06 74.78
CA ALA A 136 -30.53 12.38 76.00
C ALA A 136 -30.38 13.29 77.22
N SER A 137 -31.45 13.45 77.99
CA SER A 137 -31.50 14.29 79.19
C SER A 137 -31.77 13.48 80.46
N GLU A 138 -31.43 14.02 81.64
CA GLU A 138 -31.62 13.34 82.92
C GLU A 138 -33.09 12.98 83.19
N SER A 139 -33.28 11.83 83.83
CA SER A 139 -34.56 11.45 84.43
C SER A 139 -34.85 12.38 85.61
N GLY A 140 -35.90 13.21 85.51
CA GLY A 140 -36.33 14.09 86.61
C GLY A 140 -35.76 15.50 86.61
N ALA A 141 -34.98 15.92 85.60
CA ALA A 141 -34.70 17.33 85.39
C ALA A 141 -36.03 18.06 85.14
N ASN A 142 -36.36 19.00 86.03
CA ASN A 142 -37.49 19.90 85.93
C ASN A 142 -37.59 20.44 84.50
N ASN A 143 -38.80 20.38 83.93
CA ASN A 143 -39.17 21.00 82.66
C ASN A 143 -38.46 22.37 82.51
N PRO A 144 -37.51 22.56 81.58
CA PRO A 144 -36.82 23.85 81.45
C PRO A 144 -37.77 24.98 81.04
N THR A 145 -39.02 24.67 80.69
CA THR A 145 -40.00 25.59 80.11
C THR A 145 -41.24 25.78 80.99
N GLY A 146 -41.04 26.19 82.25
CA GLY A 146 -42.09 26.80 83.07
C GLY A 146 -43.36 25.94 83.29
N PRO A 147 -44.50 26.56 83.67
CA PRO A 147 -45.71 25.86 84.16
C PRO A 147 -46.53 25.15 83.07
N TYR A 148 -46.12 25.22 81.79
CA TYR A 148 -46.85 24.65 80.66
C TYR A 148 -46.16 23.38 80.17
N ASN A 149 -46.89 22.27 80.20
CA ASN A 149 -46.38 20.96 79.81
C ASN A 149 -46.25 20.88 78.28
N HIS A 150 -45.01 20.76 77.78
CA HIS A 150 -44.70 20.57 76.36
C HIS A 150 -44.71 19.09 75.93
N ALA A 151 -45.16 18.17 76.80
CA ALA A 151 -45.28 16.76 76.47
C ALA A 151 -46.18 16.55 75.24
N ASN A 152 -45.70 15.72 74.31
CA ASN A 152 -46.35 15.35 73.05
C ASN A 152 -46.40 16.45 71.96
N LEU A 153 -45.68 17.56 72.12
CA LEU A 153 -45.45 18.50 71.03
C LEU A 153 -44.14 18.14 70.30
N SER A 154 -44.18 18.01 68.98
CA SER A 154 -42.99 17.68 68.16
C SER A 154 -42.69 18.70 67.05
N SER A 155 -43.58 19.66 66.79
CA SER A 155 -43.42 20.65 65.72
C SER A 155 -44.29 21.91 65.95
N ASN A 156 -44.18 22.90 65.06
CA ASN A 156 -44.97 24.14 65.05
C ASN A 156 -44.72 25.08 66.24
N CYS A 157 -43.52 25.06 66.82
CA CYS A 157 -43.17 25.87 67.99
C CYS A 157 -43.36 27.37 67.76
N ALA A 158 -43.03 27.85 66.55
CA ALA A 158 -43.12 29.27 66.18
C ALA A 158 -44.55 29.84 66.23
N ASN A 159 -45.59 29.00 66.15
CA ASN A 159 -46.98 29.46 66.28
C ASN A 159 -47.32 29.90 67.71
N CYS A 160 -46.53 29.47 68.70
CA CYS A 160 -46.69 29.87 70.09
C CYS A 160 -45.53 30.75 70.57
N HIS A 161 -44.32 30.50 70.07
CA HIS A 161 -43.09 31.23 70.40
C HIS A 161 -42.75 32.31 69.37
N ASP A 162 -43.71 33.18 69.07
CA ASP A 162 -43.55 34.28 68.11
C ASP A 162 -43.03 35.58 68.76
N GLY A 163 -42.84 35.59 70.09
CA GLY A 163 -42.42 36.76 70.85
C GLY A 163 -43.49 37.85 70.99
N SER A 164 -44.74 37.59 70.58
CA SER A 164 -45.86 38.54 70.71
C SER A 164 -46.35 38.69 72.16
N GLN A 165 -46.06 37.71 73.02
CA GLN A 165 -46.43 37.70 74.44
C GLN A 165 -45.19 37.86 75.34
N PRO A 166 -45.21 38.74 76.36
CA PRO A 166 -44.06 38.97 77.24
C PRO A 166 -43.58 37.73 78.01
N THR A 167 -44.45 36.73 78.19
CA THR A 167 -44.20 35.50 78.94
C THR A 167 -43.87 34.31 78.05
N ILE A 168 -44.09 34.41 76.73
CA ILE A 168 -43.80 33.35 75.76
C ILE A 168 -42.78 33.92 74.77
N LEU A 169 -41.51 33.77 75.14
CA LEU A 169 -40.40 34.31 74.37
C LEU A 169 -40.21 33.53 73.07
N GLY A 170 -39.93 34.27 71.99
CA GLY A 170 -39.44 33.72 70.73
C GLY A 170 -37.92 33.63 70.70
N LYS A 171 -37.31 33.80 69.52
CA LYS A 171 -35.85 33.84 69.35
C LYS A 171 -35.24 35.00 70.15
N SER A 172 -34.14 34.74 70.86
CA SER A 172 -33.33 35.78 71.51
C SER A 172 -32.76 36.76 70.49
N PRO A 173 -32.51 38.05 70.84
CA PRO A 173 -31.78 38.98 69.97
C PRO A 173 -30.40 38.47 69.52
N ASP A 174 -29.74 37.65 70.35
CA ASP A 174 -28.44 37.04 70.07
C ASP A 174 -28.55 35.67 69.36
N HIS A 175 -29.76 35.28 68.93
CA HIS A 175 -29.98 34.04 68.21
C HIS A 175 -29.44 34.14 66.77
N LEU A 176 -28.83 33.06 66.27
CA LEU A 176 -28.39 32.96 64.88
C LEU A 176 -29.55 33.25 63.90
N ALA A 177 -29.27 33.85 62.75
CA ALA A 177 -30.30 34.06 61.72
C ALA A 177 -30.76 32.70 61.16
N THR A 178 -31.97 32.28 61.52
CA THR A 178 -32.54 30.99 61.11
C THR A 178 -33.99 31.11 60.64
N THR A 179 -34.50 30.09 59.96
CA THR A 179 -35.93 29.93 59.68
C THR A 179 -36.74 29.73 60.98
N ASN A 180 -38.07 29.66 60.88
CA ASN A 180 -38.93 29.35 62.02
C ASN A 180 -39.15 27.84 62.25
N MET A 181 -38.32 26.98 61.64
CA MET A 181 -38.34 25.53 61.87
C MET A 181 -37.62 25.17 63.19
N CYS A 182 -38.16 25.62 64.32
CA CYS A 182 -37.48 25.49 65.63
C CYS A 182 -37.10 24.03 65.95
N GLN A 183 -37.96 23.07 65.59
CA GLN A 183 -37.74 21.64 65.79
C GLN A 183 -36.60 21.04 64.94
N ALA A 184 -36.06 21.77 63.95
CA ALA A 184 -34.86 21.34 63.24
C ALA A 184 -33.62 21.40 64.14
N CYS A 185 -33.66 22.21 65.20
CA CYS A 185 -32.52 22.44 66.07
C CYS A 185 -32.86 22.20 67.56
N HIS A 186 -34.00 22.70 68.04
CA HIS A 186 -34.39 22.60 69.44
C HIS A 186 -35.35 21.45 69.70
N SER A 187 -35.38 20.99 70.95
CA SER A 187 -36.37 20.02 71.38
C SER A 187 -37.19 20.49 72.57
N PRO A 188 -38.40 19.91 72.79
CA PRO A 188 -39.25 20.21 73.93
C PRO A 188 -38.59 19.92 75.29
N LEU A 189 -37.54 19.10 75.32
CA LEU A 189 -36.82 18.70 76.53
C LEU A 189 -35.51 19.47 76.74
N GLY A 190 -35.07 20.29 75.78
CA GLY A 190 -33.82 21.02 75.85
C GLY A 190 -33.74 22.14 74.80
N PHE A 191 -33.85 23.38 75.27
CA PHE A 191 -33.68 24.61 74.46
C PHE A 191 -32.27 25.21 74.58
N SER A 192 -31.35 24.53 75.26
CA SER A 192 -29.98 25.03 75.47
C SER A 192 -28.99 24.40 74.48
N ILE A 193 -28.07 25.26 74.01
CA ILE A 193 -26.90 25.09 73.13
C ILE A 193 -26.92 23.82 72.27
N ILE A 194 -27.32 24.03 71.01
CA ILE A 194 -27.19 23.12 69.89
C ILE A 194 -25.76 23.18 69.35
N TYR A 195 -25.13 22.02 69.20
CA TYR A 195 -23.77 21.88 68.64
C TYR A 195 -23.76 21.67 67.12
N PHE A 196 -24.92 21.69 66.48
CA PHE A 196 -25.10 21.46 65.05
C PHE A 196 -26.32 22.22 64.54
N VAL A 197 -26.26 22.67 63.29
CA VAL A 197 -27.34 23.36 62.58
C VAL A 197 -27.57 22.69 61.24
N ASP A 198 -28.83 22.59 60.83
CA ASP A 198 -29.17 22.27 59.45
C ASP A 198 -28.87 23.51 58.58
N HIS A 199 -28.04 23.34 57.56
CA HIS A 199 -27.66 24.45 56.68
C HIS A 199 -28.84 24.95 55.82
N GLU A 200 -29.92 24.16 55.66
CA GLU A 200 -31.16 24.63 55.03
C GLU A 200 -31.92 25.61 55.92
N GLU A 201 -31.70 25.57 57.23
CA GLU A 201 -32.47 26.30 58.23
C GLU A 201 -31.73 27.54 58.77
N VAL A 202 -30.49 27.79 58.34
CA VAL A 202 -29.67 28.96 58.73
C VAL A 202 -29.41 29.87 57.55
N PHE A 203 -29.21 31.17 57.82
CA PHE A 203 -28.96 32.18 56.81
C PHE A 203 -27.65 32.93 57.06
N GLY A 204 -26.97 33.31 55.98
CA GLY A 204 -25.76 34.13 56.02
C GLY A 204 -24.59 33.52 55.25
N ASN A 205 -23.45 34.21 55.27
CA ASN A 205 -22.23 33.71 54.66
C ASN A 205 -21.56 32.65 55.55
N CYS A 206 -20.95 31.65 54.92
CA CYS A 206 -20.28 30.56 55.62
C CYS A 206 -19.20 31.09 56.57
N SER A 207 -18.38 32.04 56.11
CA SER A 207 -17.26 32.61 56.88
C SER A 207 -17.68 33.33 58.16
N VAL A 208 -18.91 33.87 58.21
CA VAL A 208 -19.44 34.58 59.39
C VAL A 208 -19.68 33.60 60.55
N CYS A 209 -20.12 32.38 60.23
CA CYS A 209 -20.36 31.32 61.21
C CYS A 209 -19.10 30.47 61.43
N HIS A 210 -18.43 30.04 60.37
CA HIS A 210 -17.22 29.21 60.39
C HIS A 210 -15.95 30.06 60.57
N ASN A 211 -15.93 30.86 61.62
CA ASN A 211 -14.84 31.79 61.96
C ASN A 211 -13.89 31.26 63.05
N GLY A 212 -14.06 30.02 63.49
CA GLY A 212 -13.28 29.41 64.58
C GLY A 212 -13.75 29.80 65.99
N VAL A 213 -14.72 30.71 66.11
CA VAL A 213 -15.34 31.12 67.39
C VAL A 213 -16.78 30.60 67.51
N LEU A 214 -17.61 30.84 66.49
CA LEU A 214 -19.02 30.41 66.42
C LEU A 214 -19.15 28.95 65.97
N ALA A 215 -18.41 28.58 64.93
CA ALA A 215 -18.29 27.22 64.41
C ALA A 215 -16.85 26.95 63.96
N ILE A 216 -16.53 25.68 63.76
CA ILE A 216 -15.22 25.23 63.28
C ILE A 216 -14.93 25.91 61.93
N GLY A 217 -13.85 26.68 61.84
CA GLY A 217 -13.45 27.37 60.61
C GLY A 217 -12.61 26.51 59.66
N LYS A 218 -11.92 27.17 58.72
CA LYS A 218 -10.94 26.53 57.83
C LYS A 218 -9.85 25.85 58.66
N SER A 219 -9.47 24.61 58.28
CA SER A 219 -8.38 23.88 58.96
C SER A 219 -7.02 24.49 58.63
N ASP A 220 -6.00 24.22 59.47
CA ASP A 220 -4.62 24.65 59.22
C ASP A 220 -3.99 24.03 57.95
N ARG A 221 -4.62 23.00 57.38
CA ARG A 221 -4.21 22.35 56.12
C ARG A 221 -5.00 22.83 54.91
N HIS A 222 -5.96 23.74 55.10
CA HIS A 222 -6.75 24.30 54.02
C HIS A 222 -5.89 25.24 53.15
N VAL A 223 -6.12 25.25 51.84
CA VAL A 223 -5.46 26.20 50.93
C VAL A 223 -5.71 27.66 51.38
N PRO A 224 -4.69 28.53 51.48
CA PRO A 224 -4.91 29.91 51.89
C PRO A 224 -5.84 30.64 50.90
N THR A 225 -7.05 31.00 51.34
CA THR A 225 -8.02 31.73 50.50
C THR A 225 -8.93 32.63 51.31
N THR A 226 -9.24 33.80 50.75
CA THR A 226 -10.23 34.77 51.26
C THR A 226 -11.58 34.64 50.57
N ALA A 227 -11.73 33.75 49.58
CA ALA A 227 -13.01 33.46 48.94
C ALA A 227 -14.00 32.84 49.93
N GLU A 228 -15.30 33.01 49.66
CA GLU A 228 -16.35 32.42 50.49
C GLU A 228 -16.41 30.91 50.27
N CYS A 229 -16.84 30.17 51.29
CA CYS A 229 -16.74 28.72 51.26
C CYS A 229 -17.61 28.11 50.14
N ASN A 230 -18.75 28.73 49.81
CA ASN A 230 -19.65 28.29 48.76
C ASN A 230 -19.09 28.49 47.34
N ASP A 231 -17.96 29.17 47.19
CA ASP A 231 -17.24 29.24 45.92
C ASP A 231 -16.55 27.91 45.57
N CYS A 232 -16.26 27.08 46.58
CA CYS A 232 -15.52 25.82 46.42
C CYS A 232 -16.25 24.61 47.03
N HIS A 233 -17.08 24.81 48.05
CA HIS A 233 -17.80 23.77 48.78
C HIS A 233 -19.31 23.92 48.62
N ASN A 234 -20.05 22.83 48.80
CA ASN A 234 -21.50 22.88 48.95
C ASN A 234 -21.92 22.28 50.30
N THR A 235 -23.17 22.48 50.69
CA THR A 235 -23.68 22.07 52.01
C THR A 235 -24.01 20.59 52.12
N THR A 236 -24.17 19.88 51.01
CA THR A 236 -24.56 18.45 50.96
C THR A 236 -23.36 17.51 50.88
N SER A 237 -22.28 17.97 50.26
CA SER A 237 -20.98 17.33 50.13
C SER A 237 -19.95 18.43 50.30
N PHE A 238 -19.74 18.84 51.56
CA PHE A 238 -18.65 19.74 51.91
C PHE A 238 -17.37 18.93 51.77
N VAL A 239 -16.90 18.82 50.52
CA VAL A 239 -15.86 17.89 50.06
C VAL A 239 -14.69 17.89 51.03
N ASP A 240 -14.42 16.73 51.61
CA ASP A 240 -13.13 16.42 52.21
C ASP A 240 -12.10 16.57 51.09
N VAL A 241 -11.35 17.68 51.09
CA VAL A 241 -10.10 17.77 50.31
C VAL A 241 -9.34 16.49 50.64
N GLY A 242 -8.92 15.73 49.62
CA GLY A 242 -8.15 14.52 49.85
C GLY A 242 -7.01 14.80 50.83
N LEU A 243 -6.58 13.83 51.64
CA LEU A 243 -5.49 14.03 52.61
C LEU A 243 -4.19 14.57 51.97
N ASP A 244 -4.09 14.51 50.64
CA ASP A 244 -3.03 15.00 49.77
C ASP A 244 -3.28 16.40 49.15
N GLY A 245 -4.41 17.04 49.43
CA GLY A 245 -4.79 18.33 48.86
C GLY A 245 -5.54 18.26 47.53
N SER A 246 -5.95 17.07 47.06
CA SER A 246 -6.69 16.91 45.79
C SER A 246 -8.14 17.41 45.88
N PHE A 247 -8.60 18.04 44.79
CA PHE A 247 -9.95 18.58 44.64
C PHE A 247 -10.69 17.88 43.47
N ASP A 248 -11.90 17.42 43.72
CA ASP A 248 -12.75 16.81 42.70
C ASP A 248 -13.48 17.88 41.88
N HIS A 249 -13.29 17.83 40.56
CA HIS A 249 -13.90 18.76 39.61
C HIS A 249 -15.28 18.27 39.12
N THR A 250 -15.79 17.14 39.61
CA THR A 250 -17.13 16.65 39.24
C THR A 250 -18.22 17.64 39.67
N GLY A 251 -19.12 18.00 38.73
CA GLY A 251 -20.23 18.90 39.00
C GLY A 251 -19.89 20.40 39.00
N ILE A 252 -18.66 20.79 38.70
CA ILE A 252 -18.30 22.21 38.51
C ILE A 252 -18.94 22.73 37.21
N THR A 253 -19.74 23.79 37.34
CA THR A 253 -20.46 24.44 36.22
C THR A 253 -20.07 25.90 36.03
N ARG A 254 -19.11 26.41 36.80
CA ARG A 254 -18.65 27.81 36.76
C ARG A 254 -17.35 27.95 35.95
N ASP A 255 -17.07 29.16 35.47
CA ASP A 255 -15.90 29.46 34.64
C ASP A 255 -14.58 29.10 35.34
N CYS A 256 -13.68 28.47 34.60
CA CYS A 256 -12.47 27.85 35.16
C CYS A 256 -11.48 28.89 35.71
N ASP A 257 -11.42 30.07 35.10
CA ASP A 257 -10.53 31.18 35.46
C ASP A 257 -10.86 31.80 36.83
N VAL A 258 -12.09 31.64 37.32
CA VAL A 258 -12.46 32.05 38.69
C VAL A 258 -11.62 31.31 39.73
N CYS A 259 -11.27 30.05 39.46
CA CYS A 259 -10.43 29.23 40.33
C CYS A 259 -8.96 29.19 39.86
N HIS A 260 -8.72 29.07 38.55
CA HIS A 260 -7.39 29.02 37.94
C HIS A 260 -6.86 30.42 37.61
N ASN A 261 -6.82 31.30 38.61
CA ASN A 261 -6.36 32.68 38.50
C ASN A 261 -4.91 32.91 39.01
N GLY A 262 -4.21 31.84 39.40
CA GLY A 262 -2.87 31.93 39.99
C GLY A 262 -2.84 32.31 41.48
N ILE A 263 -4.00 32.56 42.09
CA ILE A 263 -4.16 32.84 43.53
C ILE A 263 -4.82 31.64 44.22
N VAL A 264 -5.95 31.17 43.70
CA VAL A 264 -6.75 30.06 44.28
C VAL A 264 -6.21 28.71 43.83
N ALA A 265 -5.95 28.56 42.52
CA ALA A 265 -5.27 27.43 41.92
C ALA A 265 -4.31 27.92 40.83
N THR A 266 -3.40 27.06 40.39
CA THR A 266 -2.45 27.37 39.32
C THR A 266 -3.21 27.85 38.08
N GLY A 267 -2.89 29.05 37.60
CA GLY A 267 -3.49 29.62 36.40
C GLY A 267 -2.83 29.16 35.10
N LYS A 268 -3.16 29.81 33.99
CA LYS A 268 -2.51 29.58 32.69
C LYS A 268 -0.99 29.76 32.83
N HIS A 269 -0.21 28.81 32.33
CA HIS A 269 1.25 28.89 32.30
C HIS A 269 1.70 30.05 31.38
N GLU A 270 2.92 30.56 31.58
CA GLU A 270 3.47 31.66 30.77
C GLU A 270 3.61 31.32 29.27
N THR A 271 3.70 30.04 28.93
CA THR A 271 3.76 29.51 27.56
C THR A 271 2.41 29.04 27.03
N HIS A 272 1.31 29.38 27.72
CA HIS A 272 -0.03 29.01 27.27
C HIS A 272 -0.41 29.82 26.03
N ILE A 273 -0.95 29.16 25.02
CA ILE A 273 -1.40 29.81 23.77
C ILE A 273 -2.42 30.93 24.11
N PRO A 274 -2.25 32.17 23.63
CA PRO A 274 -3.20 33.25 23.87
C PRO A 274 -4.58 32.88 23.33
N THR A 275 -5.57 32.76 24.21
CA THR A 275 -6.94 32.42 23.84
C THR A 275 -7.95 33.04 24.80
N ASP A 276 -9.01 33.58 24.22
CA ASP A 276 -10.21 34.09 24.89
C ASP A 276 -11.34 33.03 24.88
N GLY A 277 -11.09 31.85 24.32
CA GLY A 277 -12.06 30.75 24.27
C GLY A 277 -12.21 30.03 25.61
N ASP A 278 -13.37 29.39 25.78
CA ASP A 278 -13.66 28.62 27.00
C ASP A 278 -12.67 27.46 27.18
N CYS A 279 -12.23 27.23 28.42
CA CYS A 279 -11.16 26.27 28.72
C CYS A 279 -11.51 24.83 28.30
N TYR A 280 -12.79 24.44 28.36
CA TYR A 280 -13.24 23.08 28.00
C TYR A 280 -13.10 22.74 26.51
N LEU A 281 -12.85 23.75 25.66
CA LEU A 281 -12.59 23.53 24.24
C LEU A 281 -11.23 22.88 24.02
N CYS A 282 -10.27 23.15 24.91
CA CYS A 282 -8.90 22.65 24.79
C CYS A 282 -8.55 21.64 25.90
N HIS A 283 -9.14 21.78 27.08
CA HIS A 283 -8.79 20.99 28.26
C HIS A 283 -9.96 20.15 28.77
N THR A 284 -9.64 19.02 29.40
CA THR A 284 -10.62 18.23 30.14
C THR A 284 -10.39 18.38 31.65
N THR A 285 -11.43 18.18 32.45
CA THR A 285 -11.32 18.22 33.92
C THR A 285 -10.57 17.02 34.51
N VAL A 286 -10.30 15.98 33.71
CA VAL A 286 -9.58 14.77 34.14
C VAL A 286 -8.09 14.86 33.79
N ASN A 287 -7.75 15.36 32.59
CA ASN A 287 -6.38 15.52 32.11
C ASN A 287 -6.18 16.94 31.60
N PHE A 288 -6.14 17.91 32.52
CA PHE A 288 -6.05 19.33 32.16
C PHE A 288 -4.71 19.70 31.50
N GLN A 289 -3.65 18.94 31.78
CA GLN A 289 -2.32 19.13 31.18
C GLN A 289 -2.29 18.77 29.68
N ASP A 290 -3.23 17.96 29.20
CA ASP A 290 -3.30 17.56 27.80
C ASP A 290 -4.26 18.49 27.05
N ALA A 291 -3.72 19.28 26.12
CA ALA A 291 -4.50 20.13 25.25
C ALA A 291 -4.97 19.36 24.00
N LEU A 292 -6.27 19.23 23.83
CA LEU A 292 -6.91 18.81 22.58
C LEU A 292 -7.07 20.05 21.70
N PHE A 293 -6.13 20.26 20.77
CA PHE A 293 -6.18 21.38 19.83
C PHE A 293 -6.68 20.90 18.46
N ASP A 294 -7.83 21.42 18.02
CA ASP A 294 -8.42 21.13 16.71
C ASP A 294 -8.17 22.27 15.72
N HIS A 295 -7.32 21.99 14.72
CA HIS A 295 -6.99 22.93 13.65
C HIS A 295 -8.17 23.20 12.68
N SER A 296 -9.28 22.45 12.76
CA SER A 296 -10.44 22.61 11.87
C SER A 296 -11.18 23.95 12.05
N THR A 297 -10.98 24.61 13.19
CA THR A 297 -11.67 25.86 13.56
C THR A 297 -10.82 27.11 13.34
N ILE A 298 -9.59 26.95 12.83
CA ILE A 298 -8.66 28.06 12.62
C ILE A 298 -9.05 28.87 11.38
N THR A 299 -9.28 30.17 11.60
CA THR A 299 -9.64 31.15 10.56
C THR A 299 -8.61 32.27 10.41
N GLY A 300 -7.61 32.32 11.29
CA GLY A 300 -6.51 33.27 11.29
C GLY A 300 -5.23 32.75 10.60
N PRO A 301 -4.25 33.62 10.35
CA PRO A 301 -3.00 33.25 9.67
C PRO A 301 -2.16 32.30 10.53
N CYS A 302 -1.67 31.20 9.95
CA CYS A 302 -0.95 30.14 10.65
C CYS A 302 0.27 30.65 11.43
N GLU A 303 0.97 31.64 10.89
CA GLU A 303 2.17 32.27 11.47
C GLU A 303 1.91 33.00 12.80
N SER A 304 0.65 33.32 13.12
CA SER A 304 0.31 33.90 14.43
C SER A 304 0.55 32.91 15.58
N CYS A 305 0.48 31.60 15.30
CA CYS A 305 0.75 30.53 16.27
C CYS A 305 2.06 29.79 15.94
N HIS A 306 2.33 29.53 14.66
CA HIS A 306 3.55 28.86 14.19
C HIS A 306 4.70 29.86 13.97
N ASN A 307 5.01 30.65 15.00
CA ASN A 307 6.04 31.70 14.98
C ASN A 307 7.41 31.23 15.52
N GLY A 308 7.54 29.95 15.91
CA GLY A 308 8.74 29.40 16.52
C GLY A 308 8.87 29.65 18.03
N VAL A 309 7.89 30.33 18.64
CA VAL A 309 7.77 30.56 20.09
C VAL A 309 6.56 29.79 20.64
N ASP A 310 5.37 30.04 20.09
CA ASP A 310 4.11 29.44 20.57
C ASP A 310 3.88 28.03 20.00
N ALA A 311 4.28 27.81 18.75
CA ALA A 311 4.35 26.50 18.11
C ALA A 311 5.51 26.46 17.10
N THR A 312 5.95 25.26 16.75
CA THR A 312 7.02 25.05 15.76
C THR A 312 6.66 25.74 14.45
N GLY A 313 7.48 26.69 14.01
CA GLY A 313 7.31 27.40 12.75
C GLY A 313 7.78 26.61 11.53
N LYS A 314 8.17 27.32 10.47
CA LYS A 314 8.80 26.72 9.29
C LYS A 314 10.08 25.97 9.72
N ASP A 315 10.09 24.65 9.50
CA ASP A 315 11.24 23.83 9.87
C ASP A 315 12.39 24.05 8.88
N SER A 316 13.46 24.67 9.36
CA SER A 316 14.69 24.90 8.59
C SER A 316 15.52 23.62 8.41
N ALA A 317 15.24 22.54 9.17
CA ALA A 317 15.99 21.29 9.11
C ALA A 317 15.60 20.38 7.91
N LEU A 318 14.43 20.62 7.29
CA LEU A 318 13.90 19.80 6.18
C LEU A 318 14.04 20.46 4.79
N ASN A 319 14.88 21.49 4.64
CA ASN A 319 14.99 22.30 3.41
C ASN A 319 13.63 22.88 2.98
N HIS A 320 12.88 23.45 3.92
CA HIS A 320 11.64 24.15 3.60
C HIS A 320 11.93 25.32 2.64
N PRO A 321 11.19 25.49 1.52
CA PRO A 321 11.42 26.60 0.59
C PRO A 321 11.27 27.96 1.27
N ASP A 322 12.13 28.92 0.89
CA ASP A 322 11.96 30.32 1.28
C ASP A 322 10.72 30.90 0.58
N THR A 323 9.60 30.92 1.29
CA THR A 323 8.32 31.42 0.78
C THR A 323 7.61 32.31 1.80
N THR A 324 6.95 33.36 1.31
CA THR A 324 6.03 34.23 2.07
C THR A 324 4.57 33.92 1.78
N SER A 325 4.28 32.87 1.00
CA SER A 325 2.90 32.43 0.72
C SER A 325 2.24 31.85 1.96
N ASP A 326 0.90 31.89 1.99
CA ASP A 326 0.13 31.29 3.07
C ASP A 326 0.37 29.77 3.14
N CYS A 327 0.52 29.25 4.36
CA CYS A 327 0.89 27.86 4.60
C CYS A 327 -0.19 26.90 4.09
N GLY A 328 -1.46 27.32 4.14
CA GLY A 328 -2.62 26.58 3.65
C GLY A 328 -2.59 26.27 2.15
N SER A 329 -1.79 26.99 1.36
CA SER A 329 -1.62 26.73 -0.07
C SER A 329 -0.77 25.49 -0.37
N CYS A 330 -0.01 24.99 0.61
CA CYS A 330 0.88 23.83 0.44
C CYS A 330 0.65 22.73 1.48
N HIS A 331 0.11 23.10 2.65
CA HIS A 331 -0.12 22.20 3.77
C HIS A 331 -1.60 22.17 4.13
N ASN A 332 -2.11 21.00 4.46
CA ASN A 332 -3.41 20.87 5.11
C ASN A 332 -3.24 20.75 6.63
N THR A 333 -4.29 21.11 7.36
CA THR A 333 -4.33 21.13 8.84
C THR A 333 -4.40 19.75 9.50
N ARG A 334 -4.55 18.66 8.73
CA ARG A 334 -4.71 17.29 9.25
C ARG A 334 -3.42 16.50 9.28
N THR A 335 -2.64 16.55 8.20
CA THR A 335 -1.40 15.79 8.09
C THR A 335 -0.18 16.69 8.23
N PHE A 336 -0.21 17.94 7.72
CA PHE A 336 0.85 18.98 7.70
C PHE A 336 2.24 18.53 7.18
N THR A 337 2.55 17.23 7.17
CA THR A 337 3.80 16.59 6.79
C THR A 337 3.83 16.12 5.34
N GLU A 338 2.69 16.06 4.65
CA GLU A 338 2.64 15.69 3.24
C GLU A 338 2.54 16.96 2.39
N GLN A 339 3.58 17.20 1.59
CA GLN A 339 3.64 18.25 0.57
C GLN A 339 2.59 17.96 -0.50
N PHE A 340 1.36 18.42 -0.28
CA PHE A 340 0.25 18.24 -1.22
C PHE A 340 -0.07 19.57 -1.87
N VAL A 341 0.47 19.78 -3.07
CA VAL A 341 0.02 20.88 -3.93
C VAL A 341 -1.14 20.35 -4.78
N ASP A 342 -2.35 20.88 -4.54
CA ASP A 342 -3.51 20.57 -5.35
C ASP A 342 -3.43 21.30 -6.70
N HIS A 343 -3.03 20.55 -7.74
CA HIS A 343 -2.89 21.07 -9.10
C HIS A 343 -4.23 21.33 -9.80
N THR A 344 -5.36 21.19 -9.12
CA THR A 344 -6.69 21.54 -9.64
C THR A 344 -7.16 22.94 -9.23
N LEU A 345 -6.48 23.60 -8.28
CA LEU A 345 -6.87 24.92 -7.81
C LEU A 345 -6.62 26.02 -8.87
N PRO A 346 -7.54 27.00 -9.03
CA PRO A 346 -7.42 28.04 -10.07
C PRO A 346 -6.15 28.89 -9.96
N GLU A 347 -5.69 29.18 -8.75
CA GLU A 347 -4.44 29.91 -8.52
C GLU A 347 -3.18 29.12 -8.92
N VAL A 348 -3.24 27.78 -8.86
CA VAL A 348 -2.14 26.89 -9.25
C VAL A 348 -2.14 26.65 -10.76
N VAL A 349 -3.32 26.41 -11.36
CA VAL A 349 -3.46 26.14 -12.80
C VAL A 349 -3.14 27.36 -13.66
N ASN A 350 -3.39 28.58 -13.17
CA ASN A 350 -3.11 29.82 -13.91
C ASN A 350 -1.69 30.35 -13.69
N ALA A 351 -0.90 29.74 -12.81
CA ALA A 351 0.51 30.09 -12.63
C ALA A 351 1.36 29.41 -13.71
N ARG A 352 2.47 30.04 -14.11
CA ARG A 352 3.45 29.37 -14.97
C ARG A 352 4.08 28.21 -14.23
N CYS A 353 4.09 27.02 -14.84
CA CYS A 353 4.55 25.80 -14.17
C CYS A 353 6.04 25.86 -13.78
N ASP A 354 6.86 26.56 -14.57
CA ASP A 354 8.30 26.74 -14.34
C ASP A 354 8.64 27.68 -13.18
N SER A 355 7.66 28.39 -12.62
CA SER A 355 7.83 29.15 -11.37
C SER A 355 8.04 28.24 -10.16
N CYS A 356 7.64 26.96 -10.26
CA CYS A 356 7.81 25.95 -9.22
C CYS A 356 8.64 24.75 -9.69
N HIS A 357 8.30 24.18 -10.86
CA HIS A 357 8.92 22.97 -11.40
C HIS A 357 10.26 23.26 -12.08
N GLY A 358 11.34 22.66 -11.56
CA GLY A 358 12.73 22.93 -11.94
C GLY A 358 13.46 23.89 -11.00
N VAL A 359 12.75 24.47 -10.02
CA VAL A 359 13.31 25.32 -8.97
C VAL A 359 13.16 24.62 -7.61
N ASN A 360 11.91 24.42 -7.18
CA ASN A 360 11.55 23.89 -5.85
C ASN A 360 10.73 22.58 -5.93
N ALA A 361 10.32 22.16 -7.12
CA ALA A 361 9.66 20.90 -7.41
C ALA A 361 10.36 20.20 -8.59
N PRO A 362 10.22 18.86 -8.74
CA PRO A 362 10.79 18.14 -9.88
C PRO A 362 10.38 18.79 -11.21
N GLY A 363 11.37 19.14 -12.03
CA GLY A 363 11.18 19.81 -13.31
C GLY A 363 10.96 18.84 -14.47
N LYS A 364 11.31 19.30 -15.68
CA LYS A 364 11.40 18.42 -16.85
C LYS A 364 12.43 17.32 -16.58
N ASP A 365 12.08 16.08 -16.92
CA ASP A 365 13.01 14.97 -16.90
C ASP A 365 14.21 15.26 -17.84
N PRO A 366 15.44 14.81 -17.55
CA PRO A 366 16.57 14.94 -18.48
C PRO A 366 16.26 14.41 -19.89
N ASP A 367 15.39 13.41 -20.00
CA ASP A 367 14.98 12.76 -21.25
C ASP A 367 13.72 13.41 -21.87
N HIS A 368 13.28 14.56 -21.34
CA HIS A 368 12.13 15.31 -21.85
C HIS A 368 12.43 15.99 -23.20
N MET A 369 11.44 16.03 -24.09
CA MET A 369 11.56 16.71 -25.39
C MET A 369 12.00 18.18 -25.23
N PRO A 370 12.98 18.67 -26.02
CA PRO A 370 13.49 20.03 -25.89
C PRO A 370 12.44 21.06 -26.33
N THR A 371 11.82 21.74 -25.36
CA THR A 371 10.80 22.76 -25.61
C THR A 371 10.91 23.93 -24.62
N THR A 372 10.66 25.14 -25.12
CA THR A 372 10.52 26.37 -24.33
C THR A 372 9.06 26.80 -24.19
N GLU A 373 8.13 26.05 -24.76
CA GLU A 373 6.71 26.32 -24.70
C GLU A 373 6.16 26.12 -23.28
N ASP A 374 5.02 26.77 -23.00
CA ASP A 374 4.35 26.61 -21.73
C ASP A 374 3.87 25.17 -21.54
N CYS A 375 4.05 24.61 -20.36
CA CYS A 375 3.84 23.19 -20.09
C CYS A 375 2.37 22.81 -20.29
N GLY A 376 1.44 23.73 -20.04
CA GLY A 376 0.00 23.55 -20.24
C GLY A 376 -0.44 23.36 -21.69
N LEU A 377 0.43 23.62 -22.68
CA LEU A 377 0.15 23.37 -24.08
C LEU A 377 0.25 21.88 -24.44
N CYS A 378 1.08 21.14 -23.70
CA CYS A 378 1.31 19.72 -23.94
C CYS A 378 0.72 18.85 -22.81
N HIS A 379 0.75 19.33 -21.57
CA HIS A 379 0.38 18.57 -20.38
C HIS A 379 -0.87 19.15 -19.71
N SER A 380 -1.75 18.25 -19.24
CA SER A 380 -2.88 18.63 -18.40
C SER A 380 -2.48 18.58 -16.91
N PRO A 381 -2.80 19.63 -16.11
CA PRO A 381 -2.58 19.61 -14.66
C PRO A 381 -3.22 18.39 -13.99
N GLY A 382 -2.49 17.74 -13.08
CA GLY A 382 -2.94 16.52 -12.38
C GLY A 382 -2.72 15.20 -13.14
N THR A 383 -2.44 15.22 -14.46
CA THR A 383 -2.20 14.03 -15.28
C THR A 383 -0.92 14.14 -16.12
N PHE A 384 0.09 14.86 -15.61
CA PHE A 384 1.34 15.27 -16.29
C PHE A 384 2.17 14.18 -16.98
N ARG A 385 1.77 12.90 -16.85
CA ARG A 385 2.44 11.73 -17.42
C ARG A 385 2.15 11.48 -18.90
N SER A 386 1.15 12.14 -19.51
CA SER A 386 0.87 12.01 -20.95
C SER A 386 0.73 13.38 -21.60
N GLY A 387 1.74 13.77 -22.37
CA GLY A 387 1.68 14.95 -23.24
C GLY A 387 1.10 14.60 -24.61
N PHE A 388 0.32 15.51 -25.22
CA PHE A 388 -0.09 15.40 -26.62
C PHE A 388 0.77 16.36 -27.45
N TYR A 389 1.33 15.88 -28.57
CA TYR A 389 2.15 16.67 -29.49
C TYR A 389 1.58 16.57 -30.90
N ASP A 390 1.48 17.70 -31.59
CA ASP A 390 1.03 17.78 -32.98
C ASP A 390 2.25 17.89 -33.91
N HIS A 391 2.35 16.97 -34.89
CA HIS A 391 3.42 16.95 -35.89
C HIS A 391 3.27 18.01 -36.99
N ASN A 392 2.17 18.78 -37.01
CA ASN A 392 1.93 19.83 -38.00
C ASN A 392 3.07 20.86 -38.03
N GLY A 393 3.72 21.00 -39.19
CA GLY A 393 4.83 21.94 -39.39
C GLY A 393 6.22 21.34 -39.19
N VAL A 394 6.32 20.11 -38.68
CA VAL A 394 7.58 19.35 -38.68
C VAL A 394 7.87 18.91 -40.12
N THR A 395 9.03 19.27 -40.65
CA THR A 395 9.39 18.99 -42.06
C THR A 395 10.73 18.27 -42.22
N ASN A 396 11.58 18.26 -41.18
CA ASN A 396 12.87 17.57 -41.12
C ASN A 396 13.31 17.41 -39.65
N ASN A 397 14.52 16.86 -39.45
CA ASN A 397 15.17 16.67 -38.16
C ASN A 397 14.39 15.78 -37.19
N CYS A 398 13.64 14.80 -37.71
CA CYS A 398 12.78 13.93 -36.91
C CYS A 398 13.59 13.14 -35.85
N ALA A 399 14.84 12.83 -36.14
CA ALA A 399 15.76 12.10 -35.26
C ALA A 399 16.08 12.85 -33.96
N SER A 400 15.88 14.18 -33.87
CA SER A 400 16.07 14.91 -32.61
C SER A 400 14.97 14.64 -31.59
N CYS A 401 13.86 14.02 -32.00
CA CYS A 401 12.76 13.62 -31.13
C CYS A 401 12.51 12.11 -31.16
N HIS A 402 12.83 11.42 -32.26
CA HIS A 402 12.70 9.97 -32.43
C HIS A 402 14.07 9.28 -32.32
N ASP A 403 14.73 9.49 -31.19
CA ASP A 403 16.07 8.97 -30.88
C ASP A 403 16.05 7.64 -30.09
N GLY A 404 14.85 7.14 -29.75
CA GLY A 404 14.66 5.97 -28.89
C GLY A 404 14.64 6.29 -27.40
N VAL A 405 14.82 7.56 -27.02
CA VAL A 405 14.75 8.07 -25.64
C VAL A 405 13.54 8.98 -25.47
N ILE A 406 13.46 10.05 -26.26
CA ILE A 406 12.34 11.02 -26.26
C ILE A 406 11.08 10.39 -26.88
N SER A 407 11.24 9.67 -27.98
CA SER A 407 10.19 8.93 -28.67
C SER A 407 10.78 7.74 -29.41
N THR A 408 9.92 6.78 -29.78
CA THR A 408 10.33 5.57 -30.49
C THR A 408 11.09 5.94 -31.77
N GLY A 409 12.33 5.46 -31.88
CA GLY A 409 13.18 5.68 -33.05
C GLY A 409 12.90 4.71 -34.20
N LYS A 410 13.88 4.60 -35.11
CA LYS A 410 13.86 3.62 -36.21
C LYS A 410 13.79 2.20 -35.63
N SER A 411 12.91 1.34 -36.16
CA SER A 411 12.82 -0.06 -35.74
C SER A 411 14.02 -0.88 -36.19
N ASP A 412 14.26 -2.03 -35.56
CA ASP A 412 15.35 -2.95 -35.92
C ASP A 412 15.26 -3.48 -37.37
N THR A 413 14.07 -3.46 -37.95
CA THR A 413 13.79 -3.84 -39.35
C THR A 413 13.88 -2.68 -40.34
N HIS A 414 14.14 -1.45 -39.86
CA HIS A 414 14.26 -0.27 -40.71
C HIS A 414 15.52 -0.35 -41.58
N VAL A 415 15.45 0.17 -42.81
CA VAL A 415 16.62 0.24 -43.70
C VAL A 415 17.76 1.04 -43.04
N PRO A 416 19.01 0.54 -43.03
CA PRO A 416 20.13 1.29 -42.48
C PRO A 416 20.35 2.59 -43.27
N THR A 417 20.09 3.74 -42.64
CA THR A 417 20.26 5.05 -43.30
C THR A 417 20.56 6.14 -42.28
N THR A 418 21.45 7.06 -42.68
CA THR A 418 21.76 8.31 -41.97
C THR A 418 21.01 9.51 -42.53
N GLU A 419 20.24 9.31 -43.62
CA GLU A 419 19.42 10.37 -44.20
C GLU A 419 18.29 10.79 -43.26
N ASP A 420 17.85 12.04 -43.43
CA ASP A 420 16.69 12.55 -42.72
C ASP A 420 15.43 11.79 -43.12
N CYS A 421 14.52 11.55 -42.17
CA CYS A 421 13.30 10.78 -42.42
C CYS A 421 12.45 11.39 -43.54
N SER A 422 12.48 12.71 -43.74
CA SER A 422 11.75 13.41 -44.81
C SER A 422 12.19 13.04 -46.22
N VAL A 423 13.37 12.42 -46.39
CA VAL A 423 13.87 11.94 -47.68
C VAL A 423 13.04 10.75 -48.17
N CYS A 424 12.61 9.89 -47.24
CA CYS A 424 11.89 8.65 -47.57
C CYS A 424 10.41 8.69 -47.19
N HIS A 425 10.03 9.47 -46.18
CA HIS A 425 8.67 9.55 -45.64
C HIS A 425 8.01 10.89 -45.92
N SER A 426 6.73 10.86 -46.29
CA SER A 426 5.93 12.07 -46.55
C SER A 426 5.44 12.74 -45.26
N ALA A 427 5.49 14.08 -45.24
CA ALA A 427 5.01 14.90 -44.13
C ALA A 427 3.52 14.77 -43.81
N THR A 428 2.73 14.21 -44.73
CA THR A 428 1.30 13.95 -44.49
C THR A 428 1.01 12.68 -43.70
N ASN A 429 2.00 11.80 -43.50
CA ASN A 429 1.82 10.47 -42.92
C ASN A 429 2.78 10.17 -41.74
N PHE A 430 3.37 11.20 -41.12
CA PHE A 430 4.32 11.02 -40.02
C PHE A 430 3.74 10.31 -38.78
N ASP A 431 2.42 10.28 -38.60
CA ASP A 431 1.82 9.51 -37.49
C ASP A 431 1.88 7.98 -37.71
N THR A 432 2.06 7.53 -38.96
CA THR A 432 2.12 6.10 -39.30
C THR A 432 3.46 5.66 -39.88
N PHE A 433 4.26 6.63 -40.34
CA PHE A 433 5.48 6.40 -41.14
C PHE A 433 5.27 5.43 -42.33
N ALA A 434 4.03 5.24 -42.78
CA ALA A 434 3.68 4.27 -43.80
C ALA A 434 3.96 4.81 -45.22
N GLY A 435 4.44 3.93 -46.10
CA GLY A 435 4.62 4.23 -47.53
C GLY A 435 5.96 4.87 -47.89
N ALA A 436 7.05 4.49 -47.21
CA ALA A 436 8.39 4.94 -47.57
C ALA A 436 8.73 4.56 -49.03
N THR A 437 9.26 5.51 -49.79
CA THR A 437 9.76 5.25 -51.14
C THR A 437 11.27 5.04 -51.08
N PHE A 438 11.75 3.95 -51.68
CA PHE A 438 13.18 3.66 -51.82
C PHE A 438 13.54 3.49 -53.30
N ASP A 439 14.56 4.22 -53.75
CA ASP A 439 15.09 4.16 -55.12
C ASP A 439 16.43 3.40 -55.11
N HIS A 440 16.59 2.45 -56.03
CA HIS A 440 17.83 1.66 -56.17
C HIS A 440 18.89 2.37 -57.03
N THR A 441 18.59 3.57 -57.53
CA THR A 441 19.54 4.37 -58.32
C THR A 441 20.84 4.62 -57.55
N GLY A 442 21.97 4.22 -58.14
CA GLY A 442 23.30 4.39 -57.56
C GLY A 442 23.81 3.20 -56.74
N ILE A 443 22.99 2.18 -56.49
CA ILE A 443 23.41 0.93 -55.86
C ILE A 443 24.01 0.02 -56.94
N VAL A 444 25.28 -0.35 -56.77
CA VAL A 444 26.03 -1.17 -57.74
C VAL A 444 26.57 -2.49 -57.16
N ASP A 445 26.63 -2.62 -55.84
CA ASP A 445 27.09 -3.80 -55.09
C ASP A 445 26.44 -3.85 -53.69
N ASN A 446 26.83 -4.83 -52.87
CA ASN A 446 26.44 -5.01 -51.47
C ASN A 446 24.92 -5.16 -51.25
N CYS A 447 24.21 -5.75 -52.21
CA CYS A 447 22.74 -5.88 -52.15
C CYS A 447 22.27 -6.68 -50.92
N ALA A 448 23.09 -7.61 -50.45
CA ALA A 448 22.79 -8.48 -49.31
C ALA A 448 22.69 -7.74 -47.98
N SER A 449 23.24 -6.51 -47.85
CA SER A 449 23.09 -5.73 -46.60
C SER A 449 21.67 -5.22 -46.38
N CYS A 450 20.84 -5.22 -47.43
CA CYS A 450 19.43 -4.83 -47.35
C CYS A 450 18.50 -6.00 -47.70
N HIS A 451 18.91 -6.91 -48.58
CA HIS A 451 18.16 -8.09 -49.00
C HIS A 451 18.62 -9.34 -48.23
N ASP A 452 18.50 -9.30 -46.90
CA ASP A 452 18.93 -10.37 -45.98
C ASP A 452 17.79 -11.30 -45.53
N GLY A 453 16.55 -11.02 -45.95
CA GLY A 453 15.35 -11.73 -45.52
C GLY A 453 14.68 -11.14 -44.26
N VAL A 454 15.27 -10.11 -43.65
CA VAL A 454 14.74 -9.38 -42.49
C VAL A 454 14.38 -7.95 -42.88
N THR A 455 15.32 -7.18 -43.44
CA THR A 455 15.11 -5.80 -43.90
C THR A 455 14.37 -5.75 -45.23
N SER A 456 14.67 -6.67 -46.14
CA SER A 456 13.99 -6.84 -47.43
C SER A 456 14.08 -8.30 -47.89
N THR A 457 13.30 -8.65 -48.92
CA THR A 457 13.26 -10.00 -49.47
C THR A 457 14.65 -10.45 -49.93
N GLY A 458 15.21 -11.46 -49.27
CA GLY A 458 16.52 -12.03 -49.61
C GLY A 458 16.46 -13.11 -50.68
N LYS A 459 17.56 -13.90 -50.77
CA LYS A 459 17.66 -15.04 -51.70
C LYS A 459 16.55 -16.06 -51.40
N PRO A 460 15.76 -16.51 -52.41
CA PRO A 460 14.76 -17.54 -52.18
C PRO A 460 15.42 -18.88 -51.83
N ALA A 461 14.68 -19.79 -51.19
CA ALA A 461 15.22 -21.06 -50.69
C ALA A 461 15.82 -21.97 -51.78
N ASN A 462 15.36 -21.83 -53.03
CA ASN A 462 15.83 -22.54 -54.22
C ASN A 462 16.82 -21.72 -55.07
N HIS A 463 17.44 -20.70 -54.49
CA HIS A 463 18.55 -19.96 -55.09
C HIS A 463 19.84 -20.80 -55.05
N ILE A 464 20.67 -20.71 -56.09
CA ILE A 464 21.99 -21.36 -56.10
C ILE A 464 22.88 -20.88 -54.93
N PRO A 465 23.61 -21.76 -54.23
CA PRO A 465 24.53 -21.32 -53.18
C PRO A 465 25.66 -20.44 -53.74
N ALA A 466 25.65 -19.16 -53.41
CA ALA A 466 26.65 -18.19 -53.88
C ALA A 466 27.11 -17.27 -52.75
N GLN A 467 28.43 -17.15 -52.58
CA GLN A 467 29.09 -16.22 -51.65
C GLN A 467 29.50 -14.91 -52.31
N ALA A 468 29.51 -14.86 -53.65
CA ALA A 468 29.77 -13.64 -54.40
C ALA A 468 28.63 -12.62 -54.21
N ASP A 469 28.94 -11.35 -54.45
CA ASP A 469 27.95 -10.29 -54.47
C ASP A 469 26.89 -10.54 -55.57
N CYS A 470 25.65 -10.10 -55.32
CA CYS A 470 24.55 -10.28 -56.26
C CYS A 470 24.83 -9.67 -57.64
N SER A 471 25.57 -8.55 -57.70
CA SER A 471 25.96 -7.86 -58.94
C SER A 471 26.82 -8.71 -59.88
N VAL A 472 27.47 -9.78 -59.37
CA VAL A 472 28.26 -10.70 -60.20
C VAL A 472 27.38 -11.53 -61.13
N CYS A 473 26.14 -11.80 -60.71
CA CYS A 473 25.21 -12.67 -61.44
C CYS A 473 23.95 -11.93 -61.92
N HIS A 474 23.63 -10.78 -61.33
CA HIS A 474 22.41 -10.02 -61.63
C HIS A 474 22.76 -8.60 -62.11
N ASP A 475 22.35 -8.28 -63.34
CA ASP A 475 22.61 -6.98 -63.99
C ASP A 475 21.46 -5.96 -63.80
N SER A 476 20.44 -6.30 -63.03
CA SER A 476 19.26 -5.45 -62.80
C SER A 476 18.93 -5.35 -61.31
N THR A 477 18.72 -4.11 -60.86
CA THR A 477 18.25 -3.79 -59.51
C THR A 477 16.72 -3.81 -59.39
N THR A 478 15.99 -4.01 -60.50
CA THR A 478 14.52 -3.99 -60.53
C THR A 478 13.89 -5.32 -60.93
N SER A 479 14.68 -6.26 -61.46
CA SER A 479 14.19 -7.58 -61.88
C SER A 479 15.24 -8.67 -61.65
N PHE A 480 15.03 -9.47 -60.60
CA PHE A 480 15.86 -10.62 -60.25
C PHE A 480 15.30 -11.92 -60.87
N THR A 481 15.09 -11.93 -62.19
CA THR A 481 14.56 -13.12 -62.90
C THR A 481 15.66 -14.12 -63.27
N SER A 482 15.30 -15.41 -63.29
CA SER A 482 16.22 -16.56 -63.41
C SER A 482 16.82 -16.78 -64.80
N THR A 483 16.52 -15.94 -65.79
CA THR A 483 16.81 -16.20 -67.21
C THR A 483 18.14 -15.65 -67.68
N THR A 484 18.86 -14.90 -66.86
CA THR A 484 20.16 -14.29 -67.22
C THR A 484 21.29 -14.89 -66.40
N PHE A 485 21.44 -16.21 -66.41
CA PHE A 485 22.76 -16.77 -66.14
C PHE A 485 23.64 -16.44 -67.34
N LEU A 486 24.52 -15.45 -67.20
CA LEU A 486 25.45 -15.11 -68.28
C LEU A 486 26.29 -16.35 -68.58
N SER A 487 26.47 -16.67 -69.87
CA SER A 487 27.35 -17.75 -70.33
C SER A 487 28.81 -17.60 -69.83
N ALA A 488 29.15 -16.48 -69.19
CA ALA A 488 30.44 -16.14 -68.63
C ALA A 488 30.62 -16.49 -67.14
N VAL A 489 29.61 -17.03 -66.44
CA VAL A 489 29.63 -17.19 -64.96
C VAL A 489 30.34 -18.48 -64.50
N HIS A 490 30.42 -19.52 -65.34
CA HIS A 490 31.02 -20.81 -64.96
C HIS A 490 32.22 -21.27 -65.83
N PRO A 491 33.18 -20.40 -66.25
CA PRO A 491 34.29 -20.79 -67.12
C PRO A 491 35.22 -21.82 -66.45
N ASP A 492 35.34 -21.77 -65.13
CA ASP A 492 36.23 -22.64 -64.34
C ASP A 492 35.57 -23.93 -63.84
N ILE A 493 34.24 -24.05 -63.98
CA ILE A 493 33.52 -25.27 -63.61
C ILE A 493 33.64 -26.26 -64.76
N THR A 494 34.47 -27.29 -64.55
CA THR A 494 34.73 -28.31 -65.57
C THR A 494 34.11 -29.67 -65.24
N ALA A 495 33.73 -29.98 -63.98
CA ALA A 495 33.12 -31.26 -63.51
C ALA A 495 32.01 -30.99 -62.51
N GLY A 496 31.23 -32.04 -62.20
CA GLY A 496 30.29 -32.04 -61.09
C GLY A 496 29.04 -31.23 -61.37
N CYS A 497 28.72 -31.02 -62.65
CA CYS A 497 27.59 -30.21 -63.09
C CYS A 497 26.27 -30.68 -62.46
N ASP A 498 26.09 -32.00 -62.30
CA ASP A 498 24.89 -32.61 -61.69
C ASP A 498 24.64 -32.15 -60.24
N GLY A 499 25.66 -31.68 -59.51
CA GLY A 499 25.47 -31.14 -58.17
C GLY A 499 24.75 -29.78 -58.13
N CYS A 500 24.72 -29.06 -59.25
CA CYS A 500 24.01 -27.79 -59.41
C CYS A 500 22.88 -27.89 -60.46
N HIS A 501 23.03 -28.76 -61.46
CA HIS A 501 22.08 -29.03 -62.54
C HIS A 501 21.31 -30.33 -62.26
N ASP A 502 20.58 -30.35 -61.16
CA ASP A 502 19.65 -31.43 -60.79
C ASP A 502 18.19 -30.97 -60.79
N GLY A 503 17.94 -29.70 -61.17
CA GLY A 503 16.62 -29.08 -61.15
C GLY A 503 16.17 -28.53 -59.80
N GLN A 504 17.00 -28.60 -58.75
CA GLN A 504 16.67 -28.03 -57.44
C GLN A 504 16.81 -26.51 -57.41
N PHE A 505 17.73 -25.94 -58.20
CA PHE A 505 18.00 -24.50 -58.20
C PHE A 505 17.34 -23.78 -59.39
N LEU A 506 16.83 -22.57 -59.14
CA LEU A 506 16.21 -21.70 -60.16
C LEU A 506 17.17 -21.44 -61.33
N GLY A 507 16.76 -21.81 -62.55
CA GLY A 507 17.54 -21.62 -63.78
C GLY A 507 18.58 -22.72 -64.05
N ALA A 508 18.91 -23.57 -63.06
CA ALA A 508 19.78 -24.71 -63.24
C ALA A 508 18.96 -25.94 -63.67
N ILE A 509 18.65 -26.00 -64.96
CA ILE A 509 17.92 -27.12 -65.55
C ILE A 509 18.80 -28.37 -65.45
N GLY A 510 18.25 -29.46 -64.92
CA GLY A 510 18.93 -30.74 -64.85
C GLY A 510 18.92 -31.53 -66.15
N LYS A 511 19.47 -32.75 -66.10
CA LYS A 511 19.43 -33.69 -67.23
C LYS A 511 17.99 -33.86 -67.73
N ASP A 512 17.78 -33.66 -69.04
CA ASP A 512 16.44 -33.77 -69.64
C ASP A 512 15.83 -35.14 -69.36
N THR A 513 14.66 -35.15 -68.73
CA THR A 513 13.94 -36.38 -68.41
C THR A 513 13.13 -36.82 -69.62
N ALA A 514 13.75 -37.74 -70.38
CA ALA A 514 13.13 -38.73 -71.28
C ALA A 514 13.31 -38.51 -72.80
N VAL A 515 13.68 -39.64 -73.44
CA VAL A 515 13.78 -39.93 -74.88
C VAL A 515 15.02 -39.43 -75.61
N ASN A 516 15.57 -38.26 -75.28
CA ASN A 516 16.66 -37.66 -76.09
C ASN A 516 18.03 -37.57 -75.41
N HIS A 517 18.17 -38.00 -74.15
CA HIS A 517 19.44 -37.99 -73.42
C HIS A 517 19.89 -39.44 -73.11
N LEU A 518 21.17 -39.75 -73.34
CA LEU A 518 21.73 -41.07 -73.05
C LEU A 518 21.64 -41.36 -71.54
N PRO A 519 21.09 -42.51 -71.09
CA PRO A 519 21.09 -42.87 -69.67
C PRO A 519 22.53 -43.15 -69.24
N THR A 520 23.19 -42.17 -68.62
CA THR A 520 24.58 -42.26 -68.18
C THR A 520 24.76 -41.68 -66.79
N ASN A 521 25.54 -42.40 -65.97
CA ASN A 521 26.02 -41.91 -64.67
C ASN A 521 27.39 -41.24 -64.80
N GLN A 522 27.90 -41.06 -66.01
CA GLN A 522 29.15 -40.37 -66.27
C GLN A 522 29.00 -38.86 -66.09
N ASP A 523 30.10 -38.20 -65.73
CA ASP A 523 30.16 -36.73 -65.63
C ASP A 523 29.83 -36.08 -66.99
N CYS A 524 29.04 -35.01 -66.96
CA CYS A 524 28.58 -34.31 -68.15
C CYS A 524 29.73 -33.84 -69.06
N ARG A 525 30.94 -33.58 -68.52
CA ARG A 525 32.12 -33.14 -69.28
C ARG A 525 32.56 -34.10 -70.39
N TYR A 526 32.21 -35.38 -70.28
CA TYR A 526 32.56 -36.38 -71.30
C TYR A 526 31.70 -36.25 -72.56
N CYS A 527 30.55 -35.58 -72.47
CA CYS A 527 29.59 -35.44 -73.57
C CYS A 527 29.28 -33.98 -73.94
N HIS A 528 29.49 -33.04 -73.00
CA HIS A 528 29.14 -31.62 -73.14
C HIS A 528 30.33 -30.72 -72.83
N VAL A 529 30.39 -29.57 -73.52
CA VAL A 529 31.29 -28.47 -73.16
C VAL A 529 30.52 -27.43 -72.34
N ASN A 530 31.21 -26.75 -71.43
CA ASN A 530 30.62 -25.79 -70.48
C ASN A 530 30.00 -24.54 -71.12
N THR A 531 30.15 -24.35 -72.44
CA THR A 531 29.60 -23.23 -73.20
C THR A 531 28.47 -23.60 -74.17
N ALA A 532 28.18 -24.90 -74.37
CA ALA A 532 27.12 -25.36 -75.28
C ALA A 532 26.64 -26.78 -74.93
N PHE A 533 25.46 -26.88 -74.29
CA PHE A 533 24.82 -28.16 -73.96
C PHE A 533 23.91 -28.71 -75.08
N THR A 534 23.56 -27.90 -76.09
CA THR A 534 22.78 -28.31 -77.27
C THR A 534 23.28 -27.64 -78.55
N PRO A 535 23.44 -28.37 -79.68
CA PRO A 535 23.38 -29.84 -79.82
C PRO A 535 24.68 -30.51 -79.34
N SER A 536 24.57 -31.71 -78.75
CA SER A 536 25.75 -32.49 -78.35
C SER A 536 26.44 -33.08 -79.59
N ILE A 537 27.60 -32.55 -79.96
CA ILE A 537 28.47 -33.19 -80.94
C ILE A 537 29.29 -34.23 -80.18
N PHE A 538 28.82 -35.49 -80.13
CA PHE A 538 29.59 -36.58 -79.55
C PHE A 538 30.69 -37.02 -80.52
N SER A 539 31.96 -36.88 -80.11
CA SER A 539 33.12 -37.32 -80.88
C SER A 539 33.72 -38.57 -80.25
N HIS A 540 34.01 -39.59 -81.07
CA HIS A 540 34.75 -40.78 -80.63
C HIS A 540 36.27 -40.52 -80.49
N GLY A 541 36.76 -39.35 -80.91
CA GLY A 541 38.18 -39.00 -80.86
C GLY A 541 38.70 -38.88 -79.43
N GLY A 542 39.71 -39.67 -79.08
CA GLY A 542 40.33 -39.67 -77.74
C GLY A 542 39.74 -40.68 -76.75
N ILE A 543 38.65 -41.37 -77.10
CA ILE A 543 38.13 -42.50 -76.33
C ILE A 543 38.98 -43.73 -76.68
N ILE A 544 39.59 -44.38 -75.68
CA ILE A 544 40.43 -45.57 -75.89
C ILE A 544 40.02 -46.74 -74.98
N ASP A 545 39.08 -46.50 -74.09
CA ASP A 545 38.57 -47.43 -73.08
C ASP A 545 37.08 -47.17 -72.77
N ASN A 546 36.50 -48.05 -71.98
CA ASN A 546 35.13 -48.15 -71.52
C ASN A 546 34.04 -48.16 -72.62
N CYS A 547 34.35 -48.71 -73.80
CA CYS A 547 33.43 -48.72 -74.95
C CYS A 547 32.12 -49.49 -74.65
N GLY A 548 32.21 -50.55 -73.85
CA GLY A 548 31.08 -51.40 -73.47
C GLY A 548 30.00 -50.69 -72.66
N SER A 549 30.31 -49.56 -72.02
CA SER A 549 29.33 -48.74 -71.30
C SER A 549 28.38 -47.96 -72.21
N CYS A 550 28.76 -47.72 -73.47
CA CYS A 550 27.95 -47.04 -74.47
C CYS A 550 27.44 -47.99 -75.57
N HIS A 551 28.22 -49.03 -75.89
CA HIS A 551 27.94 -50.02 -76.93
C HIS A 551 27.37 -51.33 -76.35
N THR A 552 26.23 -51.23 -75.65
CA THR A 552 25.55 -52.39 -75.05
C THR A 552 24.63 -53.12 -76.01
N GLY A 553 24.29 -52.52 -77.16
CA GLY A 553 23.24 -53.02 -78.05
C GLY A 553 21.81 -52.72 -77.59
N THR A 554 21.64 -51.98 -76.48
CA THR A 554 20.31 -51.70 -75.89
C THR A 554 19.87 -50.25 -76.02
N TYR A 555 20.76 -49.33 -76.41
CA TYR A 555 20.47 -47.90 -76.45
C TYR A 555 20.14 -47.41 -77.85
N SER A 556 19.12 -46.59 -77.99
CA SER A 556 18.70 -45.98 -79.26
C SER A 556 19.14 -44.52 -79.33
N THR A 557 19.71 -44.14 -80.46
CA THR A 557 19.92 -42.74 -80.86
C THR A 557 18.91 -42.37 -81.95
N SER A 558 18.86 -41.09 -82.35
CA SER A 558 18.07 -40.65 -83.51
C SER A 558 18.42 -41.39 -84.81
N ASN A 559 19.61 -42.01 -84.88
CA ASN A 559 20.09 -42.79 -86.03
C ASN A 559 20.00 -44.31 -85.82
N GLY A 560 19.28 -44.79 -84.80
CA GLY A 560 19.07 -46.21 -84.52
C GLY A 560 19.82 -46.71 -83.28
N VAL A 561 19.78 -48.03 -83.06
CA VAL A 561 20.39 -48.70 -81.91
C VAL A 561 21.91 -48.66 -82.02
N VAL A 562 22.59 -48.21 -80.96
CA VAL A 562 24.05 -48.25 -80.84
C VAL A 562 24.49 -49.72 -80.74
N PRO A 563 25.19 -50.26 -81.73
CA PRO A 563 25.51 -51.69 -81.78
C PRO A 563 26.47 -52.10 -80.66
N GLY A 564 26.26 -53.29 -80.07
CA GLY A 564 27.21 -53.95 -79.16
C GLY A 564 27.95 -55.13 -79.83
N LYS A 565 28.58 -56.00 -79.02
CA LYS A 565 29.22 -57.23 -79.52
C LYS A 565 28.19 -58.11 -80.24
N THR A 566 28.47 -58.52 -81.49
CA THR A 566 27.61 -59.41 -82.27
C THR A 566 27.69 -60.86 -81.76
N PRO A 567 26.69 -61.72 -82.05
CA PRO A 567 26.74 -63.13 -81.64
C PRO A 567 27.96 -63.90 -82.16
N ASP A 568 28.47 -63.52 -83.32
CA ASP A 568 29.65 -64.14 -83.97
C ASP A 568 30.99 -63.49 -83.56
N HIS A 569 30.99 -62.65 -82.52
CA HIS A 569 32.20 -62.00 -82.02
C HIS A 569 33.03 -62.98 -81.16
N THR A 570 34.36 -62.95 -81.32
CA THR A 570 35.27 -63.78 -80.51
C THR A 570 35.11 -63.47 -79.01
N PRO A 571 34.94 -64.47 -78.12
CA PRO A 571 34.77 -64.21 -76.70
C PRO A 571 35.99 -63.49 -76.10
N THR A 572 35.78 -62.30 -75.55
CA THR A 572 36.83 -61.51 -74.87
C THR A 572 36.24 -60.66 -73.75
N THR A 573 36.98 -60.57 -72.65
CA THR A 573 36.72 -59.67 -71.52
C THR A 573 37.47 -58.33 -71.63
N GLU A 574 38.38 -58.21 -72.60
CA GLU A 574 39.10 -56.97 -72.86
C GLU A 574 38.16 -55.89 -73.43
N ASP A 575 38.58 -54.63 -73.25
CA ASP A 575 37.86 -53.48 -73.80
C ASP A 575 37.92 -53.46 -75.33
N CYS A 576 36.89 -52.92 -75.98
CA CYS A 576 36.84 -52.85 -77.44
C CYS A 576 38.00 -52.02 -78.01
N GLY A 577 38.45 -50.98 -77.30
CA GLY A 577 39.56 -50.11 -77.72
C GLY A 577 40.92 -50.82 -77.80
N VAL A 578 41.06 -52.01 -77.19
CA VAL A 578 42.25 -52.85 -77.30
C VAL A 578 42.39 -53.45 -78.70
N CYS A 579 41.27 -53.85 -79.31
CA CYS A 579 41.25 -54.55 -80.60
C CYS A 579 40.75 -53.69 -81.76
N HIS A 580 39.93 -52.66 -81.48
CA HIS A 580 39.24 -51.83 -82.46
C HIS A 580 39.64 -50.35 -82.34
N GLY A 581 39.75 -49.68 -83.48
CA GLY A 581 39.93 -48.22 -83.54
C GLY A 581 38.60 -47.47 -83.43
N THR A 582 38.64 -46.24 -82.92
CA THR A 582 37.45 -45.39 -82.72
C THR A 582 36.92 -44.68 -83.96
N THR A 583 37.69 -44.65 -85.06
CA THR A 583 37.29 -44.03 -86.33
C THR A 583 36.99 -45.05 -87.44
N SER A 584 37.40 -46.31 -87.25
CA SER A 584 37.11 -47.44 -88.14
C SER A 584 37.05 -48.71 -87.30
N PHE A 585 35.85 -49.14 -86.93
CA PHE A 585 35.64 -50.28 -86.03
C PHE A 585 35.79 -51.64 -86.73
N ALA A 586 35.94 -51.66 -88.06
CA ALA A 586 36.02 -52.88 -88.86
C ALA A 586 37.43 -53.50 -88.83
N GLY A 587 37.51 -54.81 -88.56
CA GLY A 587 38.74 -55.60 -88.66
C GLY A 587 39.62 -55.55 -87.41
N GLY A 588 39.12 -56.08 -86.29
CA GLY A 588 39.89 -56.18 -85.05
C GLY A 588 41.19 -56.97 -85.25
N THR A 589 42.28 -56.49 -84.65
CA THR A 589 43.56 -57.20 -84.68
C THR A 589 43.67 -58.10 -83.46
N PHE A 590 43.96 -59.38 -83.68
CA PHE A 590 44.17 -60.36 -82.62
C PHE A 590 45.63 -60.82 -82.63
N ASP A 591 46.32 -60.61 -81.52
CA ASP A 591 47.72 -61.00 -81.36
C ASP A 591 47.82 -62.47 -80.92
N HIS A 592 48.60 -63.27 -81.65
CA HIS A 592 48.84 -64.68 -81.35
C HIS A 592 50.05 -64.88 -80.42
N THR A 593 50.74 -63.80 -80.05
CA THR A 593 51.95 -63.86 -79.23
C THR A 593 51.64 -64.48 -77.86
N GLY A 594 52.30 -65.60 -77.54
CA GLY A 594 52.12 -66.33 -76.29
C GLY A 594 51.14 -67.50 -76.33
N ILE A 595 50.40 -67.69 -77.43
CA ILE A 595 49.55 -68.87 -77.65
C ILE A 595 50.42 -70.00 -78.21
N VAL A 596 50.64 -71.06 -77.44
CA VAL A 596 51.50 -72.20 -77.82
C VAL A 596 50.75 -73.53 -77.94
N ASP A 597 49.49 -73.61 -77.48
CA ASP A 597 48.63 -74.79 -77.55
C ASP A 597 47.14 -74.42 -77.78
N ASN A 598 46.28 -75.44 -77.85
CA ASN A 598 44.81 -75.32 -78.00
C ASN A 598 44.31 -74.52 -79.23
N CYS A 599 45.11 -74.40 -80.30
CA CYS A 599 44.74 -73.61 -81.49
C CYS A 599 43.43 -74.07 -82.15
N ALA A 600 43.04 -75.34 -81.97
CA ALA A 600 41.82 -75.93 -82.52
C ALA A 600 40.53 -75.36 -81.89
N SER A 601 40.59 -74.80 -80.67
CA SER A 601 39.41 -74.17 -80.06
C SER A 601 39.01 -72.87 -80.76
N CYS A 602 39.93 -72.24 -81.50
CA CYS A 602 39.69 -70.99 -82.22
C CYS A 602 39.63 -71.19 -83.75
N HIS A 603 40.41 -72.12 -84.32
CA HIS A 603 40.39 -72.44 -85.76
C HIS A 603 39.43 -73.60 -86.10
N ASN A 604 38.18 -73.49 -85.66
CA ASN A 604 37.14 -74.52 -85.83
C ASN A 604 36.25 -74.33 -87.07
N GLY A 605 36.51 -73.30 -87.88
CA GLY A 605 35.72 -72.98 -89.08
C GLY A 605 34.48 -72.12 -88.81
N VAL A 606 34.15 -71.84 -87.54
CA VAL A 606 33.09 -70.92 -87.12
C VAL A 606 33.69 -69.63 -86.54
N ASP A 607 34.62 -69.73 -85.58
CA ASP A 607 35.22 -68.57 -84.90
C ASP A 607 36.41 -67.97 -85.67
N ALA A 608 37.19 -68.80 -86.37
CA ALA A 608 38.19 -68.40 -87.35
C ALA A 608 38.31 -69.46 -88.44
N THR A 609 38.59 -69.04 -89.67
CA THR A 609 38.78 -69.97 -90.79
C THR A 609 39.95 -70.92 -90.50
N GLY A 610 39.70 -72.22 -90.65
CA GLY A 610 40.69 -73.27 -90.42
C GLY A 610 41.84 -73.24 -91.42
N LYS A 611 42.97 -73.84 -91.03
CA LYS A 611 44.27 -73.86 -91.73
C LYS A 611 44.14 -73.99 -93.26
N ASN A 612 44.83 -73.11 -93.99
CA ASN A 612 44.94 -73.21 -95.44
C ASN A 612 45.72 -74.48 -95.86
N ASN A 613 45.56 -74.91 -97.11
CA ASN A 613 46.09 -76.18 -97.64
C ASN A 613 47.64 -76.26 -97.70
N GLY A 614 48.36 -75.23 -97.21
CA GLY A 614 49.82 -75.16 -97.15
C GLY A 614 50.41 -75.29 -95.73
N HIS A 615 49.59 -75.55 -94.71
CA HIS A 615 50.08 -75.69 -93.34
C HIS A 615 50.80 -77.03 -93.14
N ILE A 616 52.14 -77.00 -92.97
CA ILE A 616 52.95 -78.18 -92.65
C ILE A 616 52.60 -78.66 -91.23
N PRO A 617 52.17 -79.93 -91.03
CA PRO A 617 51.93 -80.47 -89.70
C PRO A 617 53.25 -80.66 -88.96
N THR A 618 53.35 -80.19 -87.72
CA THR A 618 54.35 -80.65 -86.76
C THR A 618 53.69 -81.70 -85.87
N ASN A 619 54.18 -82.94 -85.94
CA ASN A 619 53.68 -84.07 -85.15
C ASN A 619 53.81 -83.78 -83.65
N GLU A 620 52.73 -83.96 -82.89
CA GLU A 620 52.60 -85.13 -82.02
C GLU A 620 51.38 -85.94 -82.44
#